data_AF-A0A7S2XNZ5-F1
#
_entry.id   AF-A0A7S2XNZ5-F1
#
_cell.length_a   1.000
_cell.length_b   1.000
_cell.length_c   1.000
_cell.angle_alpha   90.00
_cell.angle_beta   90.00
_cell.angle_gamma   90.00
#
_symmetry.space_group_name_H-M   'P 1'
#
loop_
_entity.id
_entity.type
_entity.pdbx_description
1 polymer ?
#
loop_
_entity_poly.entity_id
_entity_poly.type
_entity_poly.pdbx_seq_one_letter_code
_entity_poly.pdbx_strand_id
1 'polypeptide(L)'
;KAGKTVSVMADRCGGNVSYAIVKDETGKEVNKFEFPDPKFAAKVEQLSNADPEMMPYFFVQSDDYLELKRRIVNSYLKGINAPGIATIDVAIEALKLAEYGTEAINKALESS
;
A
#
# COMPACT_ATOMS: atom_id res chain seq x y z
N LYS A 1 8.83 -18.72 7.14
CA LYS A 1 8.28 -19.06 5.80
C LYS A 1 8.99 -18.20 4.78
N ALA A 2 9.90 -18.76 3.99
CA ALA A 2 10.60 -18.02 2.94
C ALA A 2 9.77 -18.11 1.65
N GLY A 3 9.01 -17.06 1.33
CA GLY A 3 8.42 -16.94 0.00
C GLY A 3 9.55 -16.88 -1.03
N LYS A 4 9.50 -17.73 -2.06
CA LYS A 4 10.57 -17.82 -3.07
C LYS A 4 10.46 -16.73 -4.14
N THR A 5 9.26 -16.19 -4.34
CA THR A 5 8.96 -15.21 -5.39
C THR A 5 7.86 -14.25 -4.94
N VAL A 6 7.93 -13.01 -5.41
CA VAL A 6 6.89 -11.99 -5.28
C VAL A 6 6.65 -11.41 -6.66
N SER A 7 5.38 -11.21 -7.00
CA SER A 7 4.96 -10.47 -8.19
C SER A 7 4.07 -9.33 -7.74
N VAL A 8 4.32 -8.14 -8.29
CA VAL A 8 3.54 -6.93 -7.99
C VAL A 8 2.91 -6.47 -9.29
N MET A 9 1.62 -6.19 -9.26
CA MET A 9 0.87 -5.59 -10.35
C MET A 9 0.17 -4.36 -9.80
N ALA A 10 0.27 -3.24 -10.52
CA ALA A 10 -0.40 -2.00 -10.18
C ALA A 10 -1.17 -1.52 -11.41
N ASP A 11 -2.43 -1.16 -11.22
CA ASP A 11 -3.29 -0.58 -12.26
C ASP A 11 -3.81 0.76 -11.76
N ARG A 12 -3.41 1.84 -12.44
CA ARG A 12 -3.83 3.21 -12.11
C ARG A 12 -5.33 3.42 -12.34
N CYS A 13 -5.96 2.61 -13.17
CA CYS A 13 -7.38 2.68 -13.50
C CYS A 13 -8.24 1.71 -12.66
N GLY A 14 -7.62 0.86 -11.83
CA GLY A 14 -8.29 -0.22 -11.08
C GLY A 14 -9.12 0.23 -9.88
N GLY A 15 -9.17 1.54 -9.57
CA GLY A 15 -9.91 2.08 -8.43
C GLY A 15 -9.18 1.94 -7.08
N ASN A 16 -9.93 1.95 -5.98
CA ASN A 16 -9.39 1.94 -4.61
C ASN A 16 -9.25 0.53 -4.01
N VAL A 17 -9.21 -0.51 -4.85
CA VAL A 17 -9.17 -1.91 -4.40
C VAL A 17 -7.78 -2.47 -4.61
N SER A 18 -7.29 -3.17 -3.59
CA SER A 18 -6.06 -3.93 -3.64
C SER A 18 -6.32 -5.34 -3.13
N TYR A 19 -5.59 -6.31 -3.67
CA TYR A 19 -5.62 -7.66 -3.13
C TYR A 19 -4.22 -8.28 -3.15
N ALA A 20 -3.98 -9.16 -2.18
CA ALA A 20 -2.79 -9.98 -2.10
C ALA A 20 -3.21 -11.45 -2.11
N ILE A 21 -2.70 -12.22 -3.08
CA ILE A 21 -2.96 -13.65 -3.19
C ILE A 21 -1.71 -14.40 -2.76
N VAL A 22 -1.88 -15.35 -1.84
CA VAL A 22 -0.84 -16.31 -1.46
C VAL A 22 -1.11 -17.60 -2.21
N LYS A 23 -0.09 -18.11 -2.91
CA LYS A 23 -0.15 -19.38 -3.64
C LYS A 23 0.79 -20.41 -3.02
N ASP A 24 0.42 -21.70 -3.09
CA ASP A 24 1.31 -22.80 -2.75
C ASP A 24 2.30 -23.13 -3.89
N GLU A 25 3.11 -24.17 -3.68
CA GLU A 25 4.12 -24.64 -4.63
C GLU A 25 3.54 -25.13 -5.96
N THR A 26 2.24 -25.46 -6.01
CA THR A 26 1.53 -25.88 -7.22
C THR A 26 0.91 -24.70 -7.98
N GLY A 27 1.05 -23.48 -7.43
CA GLY A 27 0.41 -22.27 -7.96
C GLY A 27 -1.06 -22.12 -7.56
N LYS A 28 -1.57 -22.98 -6.68
CA LYS A 28 -2.95 -22.91 -6.18
C LYS A 28 -3.06 -21.82 -5.12
N GLU A 29 -4.11 -21.00 -5.22
CA GLU A 29 -4.46 -20.00 -4.21
C GLU A 29 -4.76 -20.68 -2.87
N VAL A 30 -4.00 -20.33 -1.84
CA VAL A 30 -4.19 -20.79 -0.46
C VAL A 30 -4.80 -19.70 0.41
N ASN A 31 -4.65 -18.43 0.04
CA ASN A 31 -5.28 -17.33 0.74
C ASN A 31 -5.39 -16.09 -0.15
N LYS A 32 -6.38 -15.24 0.13
CA LYS A 32 -6.58 -13.95 -0.51
C LYS A 32 -6.96 -12.92 0.53
N PHE A 33 -6.26 -11.80 0.48
CA PHE A 33 -6.53 -10.62 1.29
C PHE A 33 -7.00 -9.53 0.36
N GLU A 34 -8.13 -8.90 0.65
CA GLU A 34 -8.67 -7.80 -0.12
C GLU A 34 -8.85 -6.59 0.78
N PHE A 35 -8.54 -5.42 0.25
CA PHE A 35 -8.79 -4.15 0.91
C PHE A 35 -9.25 -3.10 -0.10
N PRO A 36 -10.29 -2.32 0.21
CA PRO A 36 -11.12 -2.39 1.41
C PRO A 36 -12.03 -3.63 1.42
N ASP A 37 -12.20 -4.25 2.59
CA ASP A 37 -13.19 -5.33 2.77
C ASP A 37 -14.62 -4.75 2.81
N PRO A 38 -15.68 -5.58 2.68
CA PRO A 38 -17.06 -5.09 2.62
C PRO A 38 -17.49 -4.26 3.84
N LYS A 39 -16.98 -4.56 5.04
CA LYS A 39 -17.31 -3.80 6.26
C LYS A 39 -16.64 -2.44 6.23
N PHE A 40 -15.38 -2.40 5.83
CA PHE A 40 -14.64 -1.16 5.70
C PHE A 40 -15.20 -0.27 4.59
N ALA A 41 -15.59 -0.85 3.46
CA ALA A 41 -16.27 -0.14 2.38
C ALA A 41 -17.57 0.54 2.87
N ALA A 42 -18.39 -0.16 3.65
CA ALA A 42 -19.60 0.39 4.25
C ALA A 42 -19.32 1.54 5.23
N LYS A 43 -18.24 1.45 6.04
CA LYS A 43 -17.78 2.54 6.90
C LYS A 43 -17.40 3.77 6.07
N VAL A 44 -16.64 3.59 5.00
CA VAL A 44 -16.20 4.68 4.11
C VAL A 44 -17.40 5.35 3.43
N GLU A 45 -18.38 4.57 2.98
CA GLU A 45 -19.63 5.10 2.40
C GLU A 45 -20.40 5.94 3.41
N GLN A 46 -20.58 5.44 4.64
CA GLN A 46 -21.24 6.18 5.72
C GLN A 46 -20.55 7.52 6.01
N LEU A 47 -19.22 7.52 6.11
CA LEU A 47 -18.43 8.72 6.39
C LEU A 47 -18.47 9.72 5.23
N SER A 48 -18.41 9.22 3.99
CA SER A 48 -18.50 10.07 2.79
C SER A 48 -19.88 10.72 2.63
N ASN A 49 -20.95 10.02 3.05
CA ASN A 49 -22.30 10.60 3.08
C ASN A 49 -22.48 11.64 4.19
N ALA A 50 -21.77 11.48 5.31
CA ALA A 50 -21.80 12.43 6.42
C ALA A 50 -21.00 13.71 6.13
N ASP A 51 -19.95 13.62 5.31
CA ASP A 51 -19.13 14.76 4.88
C ASP A 51 -18.82 14.66 3.36
N PRO A 52 -19.72 15.17 2.51
CA PRO A 52 -19.58 15.08 1.05
C PRO A 52 -18.42 15.91 0.48
N GLU A 53 -17.88 16.87 1.22
CA GLU A 53 -16.70 17.64 0.79
C GLU A 53 -15.42 16.81 0.91
N MET A 54 -15.41 15.80 1.78
CA MET A 54 -14.30 14.89 1.97
C MET A 54 -14.26 13.81 0.88
N MET A 55 -13.11 13.72 0.21
CA MET A 55 -12.89 12.67 -0.78
C MET A 55 -12.80 11.29 -0.11
N PRO A 56 -13.44 10.23 -0.63
CA PRO A 56 -13.52 8.92 0.03
C PRO A 56 -12.18 8.29 0.44
N TYR A 57 -11.11 8.53 -0.32
CA TYR A 57 -9.78 7.98 0.00
C TYR A 57 -9.20 8.55 1.30
N PHE A 58 -9.62 9.74 1.75
CA PHE A 58 -9.21 10.26 3.06
C PHE A 58 -9.73 9.38 4.20
N PHE A 59 -10.95 8.85 4.08
CA PHE A 59 -11.48 7.90 5.05
C PHE A 59 -10.78 6.55 4.97
N VAL A 60 -10.48 6.09 3.75
CA VAL A 60 -9.75 4.83 3.53
C VAL A 60 -8.38 4.84 4.21
N GLN A 61 -7.67 5.97 4.14
CA GLN A 61 -6.29 6.08 4.64
C GLN A 61 -6.21 6.66 6.06
N SER A 62 -7.33 7.11 6.63
CA SER A 62 -7.37 7.89 7.88
C SER A 62 -6.65 7.20 9.05
N ASP A 63 -6.99 5.94 9.29
CA ASP A 63 -6.46 5.14 10.39
C ASP A 63 -4.94 4.92 10.23
N ASP A 64 -4.47 4.68 9.01
CA ASP A 64 -3.04 4.51 8.69
C ASP A 64 -2.24 5.81 8.92
N TYR A 65 -2.77 6.96 8.51
CA TYR A 65 -2.12 8.26 8.76
C TYR A 65 -2.08 8.62 10.25
N LEU A 66 -3.12 8.29 11.02
CA LEU A 66 -3.13 8.47 12.47
C LEU A 66 -2.06 7.61 13.14
N GLU A 67 -1.94 6.35 12.74
CA GLU A 67 -0.93 5.43 13.27
C GLU A 67 0.50 5.89 12.90
N LEU A 68 0.71 6.34 11.66
CA LEU A 68 1.98 6.93 11.21
C LEU A 68 2.39 8.11 12.09
N LYS A 69 1.48 9.09 12.28
CA LYS A 69 1.72 10.26 13.13
C LYS A 69 2.05 9.85 14.57
N ARG A 70 1.28 8.91 15.12
CA ARG A 70 1.50 8.38 16.48
C ARG A 70 2.88 7.76 16.64
N ARG A 71 3.34 6.97 15.67
CA ARG A 71 4.68 6.35 15.70
C ARG A 71 5.80 7.38 15.66
N ILE A 72 5.68 8.40 14.81
CA ILE A 72 6.67 9.47 14.69
C ILE A 72 6.75 10.29 15.97
N VAL A 73 5.61 10.73 16.52
CA VAL A 73 5.58 11.51 17.77
C VAL A 73 6.18 10.70 18.92
N ASN A 74 5.82 9.42 19.05
CA ASN A 74 6.39 8.56 20.09
C ASN A 74 7.90 8.36 19.94
N SER A 75 8.40 8.22 18.71
CA SER A 75 9.82 8.13 18.39
C SER A 75 10.56 9.40 18.84
N TYR A 76 10.03 10.57 18.50
CA TYR A 76 10.58 11.86 18.92
C TYR A 76 10.63 12.01 20.43
N LEU A 77 9.52 11.74 21.13
CA LEU A 77 9.43 11.88 22.59
C LEU A 77 10.35 10.93 23.35
N LYS A 78 10.63 9.74 22.80
CA LYS A 78 11.46 8.71 23.45
C LYS A 78 12.91 8.73 22.99
N GLY A 79 13.26 9.52 21.97
CA GLY A 79 14.59 9.52 21.36
C GLY A 79 14.97 8.18 20.74
N ILE A 80 13.99 7.42 20.24
CA ILE A 80 14.21 6.12 19.57
C ILE A 80 13.83 6.22 18.10
N ASN A 81 14.33 5.32 17.25
CA ASN A 81 13.86 5.21 15.87
C ASN A 81 12.38 4.80 15.83
N ALA A 82 11.63 5.35 14.87
CA ALA A 82 10.22 5.03 14.67
C ALA A 82 10.05 3.59 14.12
N PRO A 83 9.55 2.63 14.91
CA PRO A 83 9.50 1.24 14.48
C PRO A 83 8.52 1.07 13.31
N GLY A 84 8.98 0.36 12.27
CA GLY A 84 8.18 0.09 11.07
C GLY A 84 7.95 1.32 10.18
N ILE A 85 8.66 2.43 10.40
CA ILE A 85 8.69 3.58 9.49
C ILE A 85 9.97 3.50 8.66
N ALA A 86 9.86 3.71 7.35
CA ALA A 86 11.01 3.73 6.46
C ALA A 86 11.97 4.86 6.85
N THR A 87 13.27 4.57 6.86
CA THR A 87 14.32 5.59 7.03
C THR A 87 14.57 6.31 5.70
N ILE A 88 15.36 7.39 5.74
CA ILE A 88 15.80 8.11 4.54
C ILE A 88 16.56 7.17 3.60
N ASP A 89 17.42 6.29 4.12
CA ASP A 89 18.16 5.34 3.30
C ASP A 89 17.23 4.36 2.57
N VAL A 90 16.21 3.84 3.26
CA VAL A 90 15.19 2.97 2.66
C VAL A 90 14.42 3.72 1.57
N ALA A 91 14.09 5.01 1.80
CA ALA A 91 13.43 5.83 0.80
C ALA A 91 14.30 6.07 -0.44
N ILE A 92 15.61 6.29 -0.27
CA ILE A 92 16.56 6.44 -1.37
C ILE A 92 16.62 5.16 -2.21
N GLU A 93 16.73 3.99 -1.57
CA GLU A 93 16.76 2.71 -2.30
C GLU A 93 15.43 2.43 -3.02
N ALA A 94 14.30 2.80 -2.41
CA ALA A 94 13.00 2.68 -3.06
C ALA A 94 12.89 3.59 -4.31
N LEU A 95 13.44 4.81 -4.26
CA LEU A 95 13.46 5.73 -5.41
C LEU A 95 14.34 5.20 -6.54
N LYS A 96 15.53 4.66 -6.25
CA LYS A 96 16.38 4.00 -7.26
C LYS A 96 15.67 2.84 -7.94
N LEU A 97 14.95 2.02 -7.17
CA LEU A 97 14.16 0.92 -7.72
C LEU A 97 13.02 1.44 -8.60
N ALA A 98 12.36 2.52 -8.20
CA ALA A 98 11.31 3.15 -8.99
C ALA A 98 11.84 3.69 -10.33
N GLU A 99 12.99 4.37 -10.33
CA GLU A 99 13.65 4.86 -11.55
C GLU A 99 13.99 3.71 -12.51
N TYR A 100 14.62 2.65 -11.99
CA TYR A 100 14.89 1.44 -12.77
C TYR A 100 13.61 0.82 -13.35
N GLY A 101 12.54 0.74 -12.54
CA GLY A 101 11.25 0.23 -12.96
C GLY A 101 10.62 1.09 -14.07
N THR A 102 10.69 2.41 -13.97
CA THR A 102 10.19 3.33 -15.00
C THR A 102 10.90 3.12 -16.33
N GLU A 103 12.23 3.01 -16.35
CA GLU A 103 12.97 2.74 -17.59
C GLU A 103 12.59 1.39 -18.21
N ALA A 104 12.48 0.35 -17.41
CA ALA A 104 12.12 -0.99 -17.88
C ALA A 104 10.71 -1.02 -18.47
N ILE A 105 9.75 -0.36 -17.81
CA ILE A 105 8.36 -0.26 -18.29
C ILE A 105 8.30 0.51 -19.60
N ASN A 106 8.95 1.68 -19.70
CA ASN A 106 8.94 2.50 -20.91
C ASN A 106 9.51 1.73 -22.12
N LYS A 107 10.64 1.03 -21.95
CA LYS A 107 11.20 0.18 -23.02
C LYS A 107 10.24 -0.90 -23.49
N ALA A 108 9.52 -1.54 -22.56
CA ALA A 108 8.52 -2.55 -22.89
C ALA A 108 7.33 -1.96 -23.68
N LEU A 109 6.88 -0.76 -23.31
CA LEU A 109 5.81 -0.04 -24.01
C LEU A 109 6.22 0.44 -25.40
N GLU A 110 7.45 0.90 -25.59
CA GLU A 110 7.98 1.31 -26.90
C GLU A 110 8.21 0.14 -27.87
N SER A 111 8.34 -1.08 -27.33
CA SER A 111 8.55 -2.31 -28.10
C SER A 111 7.25 -3.06 -28.44
N SER A 112 6.09 -2.53 -28.02
CA SER A 112 4.75 -3.11 -28.19
C SER A 112 3.94 -2.35 -29.25
#